data_AF-A0A925YG39-F1
#
_entry.id   AF-A0A925YG39-F1
#
_cell.length_a   1.000
_cell.length_b   1.000
_cell.length_c   1.000
_cell.angle_alpha   90.00
_cell.angle_beta   90.00
_cell.angle_gamma   90.00
#
_symmetry.space_group_name_H-M   'P 1'
#
loop_
_entity.id
_entity.type
_entity.pdbx_description
1 polymer ?
#
loop_
_entity_poly.entity_id
_entity_poly.type
_entity_poly.pdbx_seq_one_letter_code
_entity_poly.pdbx_strand_id
1 'polypeptide(L)'
;MENLPQPAHPSVGADILAALDAEERGFVLGMLLRADAQEQEPAPAIDAPVPPIPAAPSAARCDEAIAMVVALPRTERLRVMGVLAREALAPWPPGIENVHHDVLCDVLQAESTAVVRQMAAGGGPNAVRRAAEAELMRRRDGNTTGEPADNDLLLSSATQAALVDLQRAVLVSIVPVPPAPLGTTLHRLGRRLAVLTPSALLTEVTDAGADLLGTSLRGADADALKRAIAHVGAPWSERILEIARQDTDPHAEEDHAAGRARARVLVSATTPAESPRRTLERLGARALGDRLGREDPDQTLAVAQRLPRDLGRELLAGAEAATPSGPHAD
;
A
#
# COMPACT_ATOMS: atom_id res chain seq x y z
N MET A 1 -35.44 19.68 -24.88
CA MET A 1 -34.42 18.62 -25.00
C MET A 1 -33.14 19.18 -24.42
N GLU A 2 -32.92 18.99 -23.12
CA GLU A 2 -31.67 19.35 -22.46
C GLU A 2 -30.59 18.37 -22.91
N ASN A 3 -29.50 18.91 -23.50
CA ASN A 3 -28.29 18.15 -23.75
C ASN A 3 -27.68 17.79 -22.40
N LEU A 4 -27.97 16.59 -21.90
CA LEU A 4 -27.22 16.01 -20.80
C LEU A 4 -25.74 15.93 -21.24
N PRO A 5 -24.79 16.48 -20.45
CA PRO A 5 -23.38 16.40 -20.79
C PRO A 5 -22.99 14.92 -20.92
N GLN A 6 -22.51 14.53 -22.10
CA GLN A 6 -21.96 13.19 -22.29
C GLN A 6 -20.85 12.97 -21.26
N PRO A 7 -20.82 11.81 -20.59
CA PRO A 7 -19.72 11.49 -19.68
C PRO A 7 -18.42 11.52 -20.48
N ALA A 8 -17.46 12.33 -20.03
CA ALA A 8 -16.15 12.39 -20.64
C ALA A 8 -15.59 10.96 -20.71
N HIS A 9 -15.27 10.50 -21.92
CA HIS A 9 -14.62 9.20 -22.10
C HIS A 9 -13.38 9.15 -21.20
N PRO A 10 -13.14 8.03 -20.49
CA PRO A 10 -11.91 7.86 -19.73
C PRO A 10 -10.74 8.13 -20.67
N SER A 11 -9.92 9.13 -20.33
CA SER A 11 -8.80 9.51 -21.19
C SER A 11 -7.80 8.36 -21.22
N VAL A 12 -7.43 7.90 -22.41
CA VAL A 12 -6.43 6.83 -22.65
C VAL A 12 -5.15 7.03 -21.81
N GLY A 13 -4.77 8.28 -21.55
CA GLY A 13 -3.64 8.63 -20.68
C GLY A 13 -3.74 8.19 -19.21
N ALA A 14 -4.95 8.06 -18.66
CA ALA A 14 -5.16 7.66 -17.27
C ALA A 14 -4.88 6.15 -17.07
N ASP A 15 -5.20 5.34 -18.07
CA ASP A 15 -5.02 3.88 -18.02
C ASP A 15 -3.53 3.52 -18.12
N ILE A 16 -2.75 4.29 -18.90
CA ILE A 16 -1.29 4.11 -19.03
C ILE A 16 -0.60 4.29 -17.67
N LEU A 17 -0.95 5.35 -16.93
CA LEU A 17 -0.31 5.67 -15.66
C LEU A 17 -0.76 4.78 -14.51
N ALA A 18 -1.92 4.14 -14.62
CA ALA A 18 -2.49 3.36 -13.55
C ALA A 18 -1.71 2.10 -13.18
N ALA A 19 -1.05 1.49 -14.16
CA ALA A 19 -0.23 0.31 -13.95
C ALA A 19 1.09 0.64 -13.21
N LEU A 20 1.51 1.91 -13.26
CA LEU A 20 2.75 2.39 -12.69
C LEU A 20 2.61 2.70 -11.19
N ASP A 21 3.62 2.35 -10.40
CA ASP A 21 3.77 2.84 -9.03
C ASP A 21 4.25 4.31 -8.99
N ALA A 22 4.44 4.86 -7.79
CA ALA A 22 4.81 6.27 -7.63
C ALA A 22 6.24 6.57 -8.11
N GLU A 23 7.18 5.65 -7.91
CA GLU A 23 8.57 5.81 -8.38
C GLU A 23 8.62 5.76 -9.90
N GLU A 24 7.95 4.78 -10.50
CA GLU A 24 7.80 4.63 -11.95
C GLU A 24 7.16 5.87 -12.57
N ARG A 25 6.11 6.43 -11.96
CA ARG A 25 5.48 7.69 -12.41
C ARG A 25 6.44 8.88 -12.36
N GLY A 26 7.24 8.99 -11.30
CA GLY A 26 8.26 10.02 -11.16
C GLY A 26 9.35 9.90 -12.23
N PHE A 27 9.81 8.66 -12.49
CA PHE A 27 10.77 8.36 -13.56
C PHE A 27 10.20 8.72 -14.94
N VAL A 28 8.99 8.27 -15.25
CA VAL A 28 8.30 8.57 -16.53
C VAL A 28 8.15 10.08 -16.72
N LEU A 29 7.75 10.83 -15.69
CA LEU A 29 7.70 12.30 -15.74
C LEU A 29 9.05 12.91 -16.08
N GLY A 30 10.12 12.49 -15.39
CA GLY A 30 11.47 13.00 -15.62
C GLY A 30 11.95 12.75 -17.06
N MET A 31 11.68 11.56 -17.60
CA MET A 31 12.02 11.20 -18.97
C MET A 31 11.23 12.02 -20.00
N LEU A 32 9.92 12.23 -19.78
CA LEU A 32 9.08 13.05 -20.66
C LEU A 32 9.50 14.52 -20.67
N LEU A 33 9.86 15.08 -19.51
CA LEU A 33 10.36 16.46 -19.40
C LEU A 33 11.70 16.63 -20.14
N ARG A 34 12.59 15.64 -20.03
CA ARG A 34 13.87 15.64 -20.77
C ARG A 34 13.65 15.58 -22.27
N ALA A 35 12.72 14.75 -22.74
CA ALA A 35 12.38 14.64 -24.16
C ALA A 35 11.77 15.94 -24.72
N ASP A 36 10.81 16.56 -24.01
CA ASP A 36 10.19 17.83 -24.46
C ASP A 36 11.20 18.99 -24.46
N ALA A 37 12.16 19.01 -23.53
CA ALA A 37 13.25 19.99 -23.53
C ALA A 37 14.17 19.86 -24.77
N GLN A 38 14.43 18.63 -25.24
CA GLN A 38 15.23 18.37 -26.45
C GLN A 38 14.49 18.77 -27.75
N GLU A 39 13.15 18.77 -27.75
CA GLU A 39 12.35 19.19 -28.91
C GLU A 39 12.28 20.71 -29.08
N GLN A 40 12.33 21.49 -27.99
CA GLN A 40 12.04 22.93 -28.01
C GLN A 40 13.24 23.80 -28.37
N GLU A 41 14.46 23.43 -27.94
CA GLU A 41 15.69 24.10 -28.32
C GLU A 41 16.82 23.08 -28.42
N PRO A 42 17.74 23.18 -29.42
CA PRO A 42 19.02 22.48 -29.38
C PRO A 42 19.91 23.15 -28.33
N ALA A 43 19.49 23.11 -27.07
CA ALA A 43 20.28 23.51 -25.93
C ALA A 43 21.52 22.60 -25.85
N PRO A 44 22.66 23.09 -25.32
CA PRO A 44 23.82 22.23 -25.06
C PRO A 44 23.35 21.04 -24.24
N ALA A 45 23.70 19.83 -24.68
CA ALA A 45 23.30 18.59 -24.04
C ALA A 45 23.50 18.73 -22.53
N ILE A 46 22.41 18.71 -21.78
CA ILE A 46 22.49 18.64 -20.33
C ILE A 46 23.10 17.27 -20.06
N ASP A 47 24.41 17.22 -19.81
CA ASP A 47 25.19 16.05 -19.40
C ASP A 47 24.77 15.53 -18.01
N ALA A 48 23.59 15.93 -17.52
CA ALA A 48 23.02 15.36 -16.32
C ALA A 48 22.87 13.85 -16.54
N PRO A 49 23.50 13.03 -15.67
CA PRO A 49 23.42 11.59 -15.76
C PRO A 49 21.95 11.21 -15.74
N VAL A 50 21.56 10.33 -16.68
CA VAL A 50 20.24 9.72 -16.66
C VAL A 50 20.09 9.07 -15.28
N PRO A 51 19.01 9.34 -14.54
CA PRO A 51 18.79 8.68 -13.26
C PRO A 51 18.88 7.17 -13.46
N PRO A 52 19.43 6.42 -12.49
CA PRO A 52 19.59 4.99 -12.63
C PRO A 52 18.23 4.37 -13.03
N ILE A 53 18.27 3.54 -14.07
CA ILE A 53 17.08 2.86 -14.57
C ILE A 53 16.55 1.98 -13.42
N PRO A 54 15.25 2.04 -13.10
CA PRO A 54 14.69 1.18 -12.06
C PRO A 54 14.95 -0.29 -12.42
N ALA A 55 15.21 -1.13 -11.42
CA ALA A 55 15.54 -2.53 -11.64
C ALA A 55 14.47 -3.24 -12.49
N ALA A 56 14.85 -4.21 -13.32
CA ALA A 56 13.88 -5.06 -14.00
C ALA A 56 13.02 -5.79 -12.95
N PRO A 57 11.68 -5.81 -13.04
CA PRO A 57 10.80 -5.58 -14.21
C PRO A 57 10.28 -4.14 -14.42
N SER A 58 10.60 -3.19 -13.54
CA SER A 58 10.06 -1.82 -13.61
C SER A 58 10.53 -1.06 -14.85
N ALA A 59 11.76 -1.29 -15.33
CA ALA A 59 12.28 -0.69 -16.55
C ALA A 59 11.35 -0.88 -17.78
N ALA A 60 10.92 -2.13 -18.03
CA ALA A 60 10.10 -2.44 -19.20
C ALA A 60 8.73 -1.74 -19.16
N ARG A 61 8.14 -1.60 -17.96
CA ARG A 61 6.86 -0.90 -17.77
C ARG A 61 7.01 0.61 -17.97
N CYS A 62 8.09 1.19 -17.43
CA CYS A 62 8.41 2.60 -17.66
C CYS A 62 8.62 2.89 -19.14
N ASP A 63 9.36 2.04 -19.85
CA ASP A 63 9.62 2.18 -21.28
C ASP A 63 8.32 2.10 -22.10
N GLU A 64 7.47 1.11 -21.80
CA GLU A 64 6.14 0.97 -22.42
C GLU A 64 5.29 2.23 -22.17
N ALA A 65 5.20 2.69 -20.93
CA ALA A 65 4.44 3.88 -20.60
C ALA A 65 4.98 5.14 -21.28
N ILE A 66 6.30 5.33 -21.33
CA ILE A 66 6.93 6.46 -22.05
C ILE A 66 6.57 6.37 -23.53
N ALA A 67 6.72 5.22 -24.17
CA ALA A 67 6.38 5.03 -25.58
C ALA A 67 4.90 5.33 -25.87
N MET A 68 3.99 4.85 -25.01
CA MET A 68 2.56 5.13 -25.12
C MET A 68 2.25 6.61 -24.96
N VAL A 69 2.87 7.31 -24.00
CA VAL A 69 2.64 8.74 -23.77
C VAL A 69 3.25 9.60 -24.88
N VAL A 70 4.40 9.22 -25.43
CA VAL A 70 5.03 9.90 -26.57
C VAL A 70 4.16 9.80 -27.83
N ALA A 71 3.49 8.65 -28.03
CA ALA A 71 2.58 8.42 -29.15
C ALA A 71 1.27 9.23 -29.07
N LEU A 72 0.94 9.84 -27.92
CA LEU A 72 -0.25 10.67 -27.77
C LEU A 72 -0.11 12.01 -28.51
N PRO A 73 -1.23 12.62 -28.95
CA PRO A 73 -1.25 14.00 -29.43
C PRO A 73 -0.66 14.96 -28.40
N ARG A 74 0.05 16.02 -28.84
CA ARG A 74 0.75 16.97 -27.96
C ARG A 74 -0.11 17.48 -26.79
N THR A 75 -1.37 17.84 -27.06
CA THR A 75 -2.31 18.33 -26.04
C THR A 75 -2.60 17.28 -24.96
N GLU A 76 -2.74 16.01 -25.33
CA GLU A 76 -2.98 14.91 -24.39
C GLU A 76 -1.71 14.57 -23.62
N ARG A 77 -0.55 14.55 -24.29
CA ARG A 77 0.76 14.37 -23.67
C ARG A 77 1.01 15.42 -22.59
N LEU A 78 0.79 16.70 -22.88
CA LEU A 78 0.91 17.78 -21.90
C LEU A 78 -0.08 17.63 -20.74
N ARG A 79 -1.29 17.11 -20.99
CA ARG A 79 -2.26 16.82 -19.94
C ARG A 79 -1.76 15.71 -19.01
N VAL A 80 -1.22 14.62 -19.56
CA VAL A 80 -0.61 13.51 -18.80
C VAL A 80 0.58 14.00 -17.98
N MET A 81 1.51 14.75 -18.59
CA MET A 81 2.65 15.35 -17.89
C MET A 81 2.19 16.29 -16.76
N GLY A 82 1.16 17.10 -17.01
CA GLY A 82 0.57 17.97 -16.00
C GLY A 82 -0.08 17.23 -14.84
N VAL A 83 -0.66 16.04 -15.08
CA VAL A 83 -1.16 15.15 -14.00
C VAL A 83 0.01 14.63 -13.18
N LEU A 84 1.02 14.05 -13.82
CA LEU A 84 2.20 13.52 -13.14
C LEU A 84 2.94 14.60 -12.33
N ALA A 85 3.12 15.80 -12.89
CA ALA A 85 3.76 16.91 -12.19
C ALA A 85 2.97 17.37 -10.97
N ARG A 86 1.63 17.40 -11.05
CA ARG A 86 0.77 17.71 -9.89
C ARG A 86 0.86 16.63 -8.82
N GLU A 87 0.93 15.35 -9.21
CA GLU A 87 1.12 14.25 -8.26
C GLU A 87 2.49 14.34 -7.56
N ALA A 88 3.57 14.59 -8.32
CA ALA A 88 4.92 14.70 -7.78
C ALA A 88 5.12 15.91 -6.84
N LEU A 89 4.37 16.99 -7.08
CA LEU A 89 4.40 18.21 -6.27
C LEU A 89 3.30 18.26 -5.20
N ALA A 90 2.50 17.20 -5.07
CA ALA A 90 1.44 17.17 -4.08
C ALA A 90 2.03 17.21 -2.65
N PRO A 91 1.46 18.02 -1.74
CA PRO A 91 1.89 18.03 -0.34
C PRO A 91 1.63 16.71 0.38
N TRP A 92 0.69 15.92 -0.13
CA TRP A 92 0.21 14.70 0.49
C TRP A 92 0.50 13.52 -0.44
N PRO A 93 1.03 12.40 0.10
CA PRO A 93 1.13 11.16 -0.66
C PRO A 93 -0.26 10.75 -1.20
N PRO A 94 -0.37 10.34 -2.47
CA PRO A 94 -1.60 9.76 -3.00
C PRO A 94 -2.12 8.63 -2.10
N GLY A 95 -3.42 8.65 -1.80
CA GLY A 95 -4.07 7.61 -1.01
C GLY A 95 -3.85 7.70 0.50
N ILE A 96 -3.27 8.79 1.03
CA ILE A 96 -3.04 9.03 2.46
C ILE A 96 -4.31 8.86 3.31
N GLU A 97 -5.48 9.14 2.75
CA GLU A 97 -6.78 8.94 3.39
C GLU A 97 -7.12 7.48 3.69
N ASN A 98 -6.43 6.54 3.04
CA ASN A 98 -6.60 5.11 3.24
C ASN A 98 -5.60 4.51 4.23
N VAL A 99 -4.62 5.29 4.70
CA VAL A 99 -3.66 4.84 5.71
C VAL A 99 -4.37 4.70 7.06
N HIS A 100 -4.06 3.63 7.78
CA HIS A 100 -4.66 3.36 9.07
C HIS A 100 -4.26 4.44 10.09
N HIS A 101 -5.19 4.83 10.94
CA HIS A 101 -4.99 5.89 11.92
C HIS A 101 -3.77 5.65 12.82
N ASP A 102 -3.59 4.42 13.31
CA ASP A 102 -2.45 4.06 14.17
C ASP A 102 -1.09 4.30 13.50
N VAL A 103 -0.99 4.06 12.19
CA VAL A 103 0.25 4.25 11.43
C VAL A 103 0.55 5.75 11.29
N LEU A 104 -0.47 6.57 11.00
CA LEU A 104 -0.31 8.02 10.99
C LEU A 104 0.08 8.56 12.36
N CYS A 105 -0.50 8.03 13.44
CA CYS A 105 -0.12 8.38 14.80
C CYS A 105 1.33 7.99 15.12
N ASP A 106 1.79 6.80 14.73
CA ASP A 106 3.17 6.36 14.91
C ASP A 106 4.17 7.31 14.20
N VAL A 107 3.86 7.74 12.97
CA VAL A 107 4.67 8.71 12.23
C VAL A 107 4.72 10.05 12.98
N LEU A 108 3.56 10.59 13.36
CA LEU A 108 3.47 11.88 14.05
C LEU A 108 4.05 11.86 15.47
N GLN A 109 4.11 10.70 16.11
CA GLN A 109 4.72 10.52 17.43
C GLN A 109 6.23 10.84 17.40
N ALA A 110 6.91 10.56 16.28
CA ALA A 110 8.33 10.88 16.11
C ALA A 110 8.60 12.39 15.91
N GLU A 111 7.56 13.18 15.64
CA GLU A 111 7.67 14.59 15.29
C GLU A 111 7.54 15.53 16.49
N SER A 112 8.10 16.74 16.35
CA SER A 112 7.95 17.80 17.36
C SER A 112 6.50 18.27 17.50
N THR A 113 6.10 18.75 18.69
CA THR A 113 4.72 19.21 18.95
C THR A 113 4.32 20.36 18.01
N ALA A 114 5.27 21.21 17.63
CA ALA A 114 5.03 22.32 16.71
C ALA A 114 4.69 21.82 15.29
N VAL A 115 5.39 20.80 14.80
CA VAL A 115 5.08 20.13 13.53
C VAL A 115 3.69 19.49 13.58
N VAL A 116 3.38 18.75 14.66
CA VAL A 116 2.05 18.12 14.81
C VAL A 116 0.92 19.16 14.84
N ARG A 117 1.11 20.29 15.54
CA ARG A 117 0.15 21.42 15.51
C ARG A 117 -0.04 21.96 14.11
N GLN A 118 1.04 22.12 13.35
CA GLN A 118 0.95 22.58 11.96
C GLN A 118 0.18 21.59 11.08
N MET A 119 0.38 20.28 11.28
CA MET A 119 -0.36 19.24 10.56
C MET A 119 -1.85 19.21 10.93
N ALA A 120 -2.19 19.50 12.18
CA ALA A 120 -3.59 19.60 12.65
C ALA A 120 -4.28 20.87 12.14
N ALA A 121 -3.59 22.02 12.15
CA ALA A 121 -4.14 23.31 11.72
C ALA A 121 -4.19 23.48 10.20
N GLY A 122 -3.34 22.77 9.46
CA GLY A 122 -3.25 22.85 8.01
C GLY A 122 -4.53 22.36 7.30
N GLY A 123 -4.75 22.85 6.07
CA GLY A 123 -5.84 22.43 5.18
C GLY A 123 -5.68 21.03 4.57
N GLY A 124 -5.13 20.08 5.33
CA GLY A 124 -4.81 18.73 4.86
C GLY A 124 -5.98 17.74 4.89
N PRO A 125 -5.76 16.51 4.40
CA PRO A 125 -6.73 15.41 4.48
C PRO A 125 -7.19 15.14 5.91
N ASN A 126 -8.49 14.85 6.05
CA ASN A 126 -9.13 14.61 7.36
C ASN A 126 -8.48 13.46 8.15
N ALA A 127 -7.88 12.47 7.48
CA ALA A 127 -7.19 11.36 8.14
C ALA A 127 -5.96 11.85 8.92
N VAL A 128 -5.11 12.66 8.27
CA VAL A 128 -3.92 13.26 8.87
C VAL A 128 -4.30 14.23 9.98
N ARG A 129 -5.29 15.10 9.73
CA ARG A 129 -5.74 16.05 10.75
C ARG A 129 -6.21 15.35 12.02
N ARG A 130 -7.03 14.31 11.91
CA ARG A 130 -7.50 13.52 13.06
C ARG A 130 -6.37 12.80 13.78
N ALA A 131 -5.38 12.27 13.06
CA ALA A 131 -4.19 11.68 13.66
C ALA A 131 -3.37 12.71 14.45
N ALA A 132 -3.17 13.90 13.88
CA ALA A 132 -2.47 14.99 14.54
C ALA A 132 -3.23 15.51 15.78
N GLU A 133 -4.55 15.67 15.70
CA GLU A 133 -5.39 16.04 16.85
C GLU A 133 -5.32 15.00 17.98
N ALA A 134 -5.41 13.71 17.64
CA ALA A 134 -5.29 12.62 18.60
C ALA A 134 -3.91 12.58 19.28
N GLU A 135 -2.84 12.81 18.51
CA GLU A 135 -1.47 12.94 19.00
C GLU A 135 -1.34 14.11 19.99
N LEU A 136 -1.87 15.28 19.65
CA LEU A 136 -1.82 16.46 20.53
C LEU A 136 -2.59 16.23 21.84
N MET A 137 -3.76 15.58 21.78
CA MET A 137 -4.50 15.22 22.99
C MET A 137 -3.70 14.25 23.86
N ARG A 138 -3.10 13.22 23.26
CA ARG A 138 -2.25 12.27 24.00
C ARG A 138 -1.06 12.94 24.68
N ARG A 139 -0.42 13.91 24.01
CA ARG A 139 0.68 14.70 24.58
C ARG A 139 0.22 15.58 25.73
N ARG A 140 -0.98 16.17 25.62
CA ARG A 140 -1.57 16.97 26.70
C ARG A 140 -1.84 16.13 27.95
N ASP A 141 -2.37 14.93 27.77
CA ASP A 141 -2.67 14.02 28.88
C ASP A 141 -1.40 13.44 29.52
N GLY A 142 -0.36 13.23 28.72
CA GLY A 142 0.94 12.72 29.19
C GLY A 142 1.88 13.78 29.79
N ASN A 143 1.70 15.07 29.48
CA ASN A 143 2.60 16.13 29.89
C ASN A 143 2.03 16.98 31.03
N THR A 144 2.29 16.55 32.28
CA THR A 144 1.99 17.34 33.50
C THR A 144 3.00 18.46 33.76
N THR A 145 4.08 18.56 32.97
CA THR A 145 5.17 19.52 33.18
C THR A 145 5.41 20.35 31.91
N GLY A 146 4.85 21.55 31.88
CA GLY A 146 4.77 22.43 30.71
C GLY A 146 6.10 22.66 29.98
N GLU A 147 6.20 22.16 28.75
CA GLU A 147 7.13 22.70 27.78
C GLU A 147 6.69 24.11 27.35
N PRO A 148 7.61 25.08 27.27
CA PRO A 148 7.29 26.44 26.88
C PRO A 148 6.91 26.54 25.40
N ALA A 149 5.95 27.43 25.11
CA ALA A 149 5.34 27.65 23.80
C ALA A 149 6.23 28.32 22.74
N ASP A 150 7.53 28.45 22.97
CA ASP A 150 8.43 29.31 22.17
C ASP A 150 8.68 28.81 20.72
N ASN A 151 8.39 27.54 20.42
CA ASN A 151 8.53 26.99 19.06
C ASN A 151 7.35 27.33 18.10
N ASP A 152 6.25 27.92 18.58
CA ASP A 152 5.09 28.24 17.71
C ASP A 152 5.35 29.42 16.74
N LEU A 153 6.27 30.32 17.07
CA LEU A 153 6.51 31.54 16.29
C LEU A 153 7.25 31.29 14.97
N LEU A 154 8.11 30.28 14.91
CA LEU A 154 8.93 30.01 13.71
C LEU A 154 8.10 29.44 12.55
N LEU A 155 7.16 28.53 12.84
CA LEU A 155 6.31 27.91 11.81
C LEU A 155 5.20 28.86 11.32
N SER A 156 4.80 29.83 12.14
CA SER A 156 3.77 30.82 11.79
C SER A 156 4.22 31.78 10.67
N SER A 157 5.52 31.87 10.40
CA SER A 157 6.10 32.70 9.33
C SER A 157 6.58 31.90 8.10
N ALA A 158 6.41 30.58 8.12
CA ALA A 158 6.85 29.72 7.04
C ALA A 158 6.07 30.04 5.75
N THR A 159 6.79 30.05 4.62
CA THR A 159 6.15 30.18 3.30
C THR A 159 5.33 28.94 2.99
N GLN A 160 4.32 29.07 2.12
CA GLN A 160 3.52 27.92 1.69
C GLN A 160 4.39 26.79 1.09
N ALA A 161 5.47 27.13 0.38
CA ALA A 161 6.41 26.16 -0.16
C ALA A 161 7.15 25.40 0.95
N ALA A 162 7.65 26.10 1.98
CA ALA A 162 8.29 25.46 3.12
C ALA A 162 7.34 24.54 3.89
N LEU A 163 6.04 24.90 3.97
CA LEU A 163 5.02 24.04 4.58
C LEU A 163 4.77 22.76 3.77
N VAL A 164 4.75 22.85 2.43
CA VAL A 164 4.61 21.68 1.55
C VAL A 164 5.81 20.76 1.70
N ASP A 165 7.03 21.31 1.73
CA ASP A 165 8.25 20.51 1.91
C ASP A 165 8.29 19.84 3.28
N LEU A 166 7.86 20.54 4.34
CA LEU A 166 7.71 19.96 5.68
C LEU A 166 6.69 18.80 5.68
N GLN A 167 5.52 18.98 5.06
CA GLN A 167 4.48 17.94 4.96
C GLN A 167 5.01 16.69 4.27
N ARG A 168 5.76 16.87 3.17
CA ARG A 168 6.39 15.77 2.43
C ARG A 168 7.48 15.09 3.24
N ALA A 169 8.29 15.85 3.98
CA ALA A 169 9.35 15.31 4.82
C ALA A 169 8.78 14.45 5.97
N VAL A 170 7.74 14.93 6.65
CA VAL A 170 7.08 14.19 7.75
C VAL A 170 6.46 12.89 7.26
N LEU A 171 5.86 12.89 6.06
CA LEU A 171 5.15 11.74 5.50
C LEU A 171 6.01 10.89 4.55
N VAL A 172 7.33 11.10 4.51
CA VAL A 172 8.22 10.41 3.57
C VAL A 172 8.23 8.89 3.76
N SER A 173 7.93 8.41 4.97
CA SER A 173 7.83 6.98 5.31
C SER A 173 6.51 6.33 4.90
N ILE A 174 5.51 7.12 4.50
CA ILE A 174 4.23 6.60 4.00
C ILE A 174 4.37 6.27 2.53
N VAL A 175 4.18 4.99 2.20
CA VAL A 175 4.21 4.54 0.81
C VAL A 175 2.95 5.04 0.08
N PRO A 176 3.06 5.75 -1.04
CA PRO A 176 1.89 6.18 -1.80
C PRO A 176 1.02 5.00 -2.23
N VAL A 177 -0.30 5.17 -2.13
CA VAL A 177 -1.29 4.21 -2.65
C VAL A 177 -2.07 4.90 -3.75
N PRO A 178 -1.63 4.82 -5.03
CA PRO A 178 -2.33 5.49 -6.11
C PRO A 178 -3.77 4.97 -6.21
N PRO A 179 -4.75 5.84 -6.48
CA PRO A 179 -6.10 5.38 -6.76
C PRO A 179 -6.10 4.42 -7.96
N ALA A 180 -6.92 3.37 -7.91
CA ALA A 180 -7.14 2.57 -9.11
C ALA A 180 -7.88 3.41 -10.15
N PRO A 181 -7.49 3.34 -11.42
CA PRO A 181 -8.30 3.89 -12.49
C PRO A 181 -9.61 3.08 -12.58
N LEU A 182 -10.67 3.76 -13.00
CA LEU A 182 -11.96 3.12 -13.17
C LEU A 182 -11.90 2.11 -14.33
N GLY A 183 -12.35 0.88 -14.07
CA GLY A 183 -12.54 -0.13 -15.12
C GLY A 183 -11.33 -1.00 -15.46
N THR A 184 -10.20 -0.88 -14.75
CA THR A 184 -9.06 -1.79 -14.96
C THR A 184 -9.19 -3.08 -14.15
N THR A 185 -8.85 -4.20 -14.78
CA THR A 185 -8.67 -5.47 -14.09
C THR A 185 -7.35 -5.44 -13.31
N LEU A 186 -7.44 -5.42 -11.97
CA LEU A 186 -6.28 -5.45 -11.10
C LEU A 186 -5.76 -6.90 -11.00
N HIS A 187 -4.84 -7.26 -11.88
CA HIS A 187 -4.29 -8.61 -11.95
C HIS A 187 -3.36 -8.96 -10.78
N ARG A 188 -2.74 -7.95 -10.15
CA ARG A 188 -1.83 -8.14 -9.01
C ARG A 188 -2.59 -8.10 -7.69
N LEU A 189 -2.26 -9.00 -6.77
CA LEU A 189 -2.90 -9.07 -5.47
C LEU A 189 -2.72 -7.76 -4.71
N GLY A 190 -1.50 -7.22 -4.68
CA GLY A 190 -1.20 -5.97 -3.96
C GLY A 190 -2.10 -4.81 -4.39
N ARG A 191 -2.24 -4.60 -5.70
CA ARG A 191 -3.13 -3.57 -6.25
C ARG A 191 -4.60 -3.84 -5.95
N ARG A 192 -5.06 -5.09 -6.05
CA ARG A 192 -6.43 -5.47 -5.71
C ARG A 192 -6.75 -5.16 -4.27
N LEU A 193 -5.85 -5.49 -3.35
CA LEU A 193 -6.02 -5.21 -1.92
C LEU A 193 -5.96 -3.71 -1.63
N ALA A 194 -5.03 -2.99 -2.26
CA ALA A 194 -4.81 -1.55 -2.10
C ALA A 194 -6.03 -0.67 -2.39
N VAL A 195 -6.99 -1.16 -3.16
CA VAL A 195 -8.19 -0.39 -3.56
C VAL A 195 -9.45 -0.77 -2.80
N LEU A 196 -9.41 -1.85 -2.00
CA LEU A 196 -10.55 -2.26 -1.16
C LEU A 196 -10.86 -1.19 -0.13
N THR A 197 -12.11 -1.04 0.30
CA THR A 197 -12.41 -0.22 1.49
C THR A 197 -11.75 -0.83 2.74
N PRO A 198 -11.53 -0.08 3.83
CA PRO A 198 -10.93 -0.63 5.03
C PRO A 198 -11.66 -1.86 5.60
N SER A 199 -13.00 -1.86 5.56
CA SER A 199 -13.81 -3.00 6.01
C SER A 199 -13.72 -4.20 5.06
N ALA A 200 -13.68 -3.97 3.75
CA ALA A 200 -13.50 -5.03 2.77
C ALA A 200 -12.09 -5.64 2.86
N LEU A 201 -11.06 -4.82 3.09
CA LEU A 201 -9.70 -5.29 3.32
C LEU A 201 -9.62 -6.20 4.55
N LEU A 202 -10.23 -5.82 5.67
CA LEU A 202 -10.28 -6.68 6.87
C LEU A 202 -11.05 -7.99 6.63
N THR A 203 -12.09 -7.94 5.79
CA THR A 203 -12.85 -9.15 5.40
C THR A 203 -11.97 -10.09 4.59
N GLU A 204 -11.30 -9.58 3.55
CA GLU A 204 -10.35 -10.35 2.72
C GLU A 204 -9.19 -10.92 3.55
N VAL A 205 -8.66 -10.14 4.50
CA VAL A 205 -7.67 -10.63 5.48
C VAL A 205 -8.25 -11.78 6.31
N THR A 206 -9.45 -11.66 6.84
CA THR A 206 -10.06 -12.72 7.67
C THR A 206 -10.32 -13.98 6.84
N ASP A 207 -10.81 -13.83 5.61
CA ASP A 207 -11.09 -14.93 4.69
C ASP A 207 -9.80 -15.66 4.27
N ALA A 208 -8.72 -14.92 4.01
CA ALA A 208 -7.40 -15.50 3.76
C ALA A 208 -6.89 -16.30 4.97
N GLY A 209 -7.22 -15.87 6.20
CA GLY A 209 -6.90 -16.61 7.42
C GLY A 209 -7.68 -17.92 7.54
N ALA A 210 -8.97 -17.90 7.20
CA ALA A 210 -9.79 -19.10 7.13
C ALA A 210 -9.28 -20.08 6.06
N ASP A 211 -8.87 -19.59 4.89
CA ASP A 211 -8.28 -20.39 3.82
C ASP A 211 -6.96 -21.04 4.25
N LEU A 212 -6.09 -20.27 4.91
CA LEU A 212 -4.82 -20.78 5.43
C LEU A 212 -5.07 -21.90 6.45
N LEU A 213 -5.99 -21.69 7.39
CA LEU A 213 -6.33 -22.67 8.41
C LEU A 213 -6.91 -23.94 7.78
N GLY A 214 -7.88 -23.81 6.86
CA GLY A 214 -8.45 -24.93 6.11
C GLY A 214 -7.39 -25.72 5.33
N THR A 215 -6.47 -25.02 4.67
CA THR A 215 -5.34 -25.63 3.95
C THR A 215 -4.43 -26.41 4.91
N SER A 216 -4.13 -25.86 6.09
CA SER A 216 -3.29 -26.52 7.09
C SER A 216 -3.92 -27.80 7.66
N LEU A 217 -5.25 -27.85 7.70
CA LEU A 217 -6.08 -28.95 8.22
C LEU A 217 -6.45 -30.02 7.18
N ARG A 218 -6.05 -29.86 5.91
CA ARG A 218 -6.24 -30.92 4.91
C ARG A 218 -5.55 -32.22 5.35
N GLY A 219 -6.31 -33.31 5.37
CA GLY A 219 -5.87 -34.63 5.86
C GLY A 219 -5.77 -34.75 7.39
N ALA A 220 -6.22 -33.75 8.16
CA ALA A 220 -6.36 -33.88 9.60
C ALA A 220 -7.50 -34.84 9.96
N ASP A 221 -7.45 -35.41 11.17
CA ASP A 221 -8.54 -36.23 11.68
C ASP A 221 -9.83 -35.40 11.90
N ALA A 222 -10.97 -36.08 11.89
CA ALA A 222 -12.28 -35.43 12.00
C ALA A 222 -12.46 -34.65 13.31
N ASP A 223 -11.84 -35.07 14.41
CA ASP A 223 -11.96 -34.41 15.71
C ASP A 223 -11.17 -33.12 15.75
N ALA A 224 -9.96 -33.09 15.18
CA ALA A 224 -9.17 -31.88 15.01
C ALA A 224 -9.93 -30.83 14.17
N LEU A 225 -10.50 -31.26 13.03
CA LEU A 225 -11.31 -30.39 12.18
C LEU A 225 -12.55 -29.86 12.92
N LYS A 226 -13.28 -30.73 13.63
CA LYS A 226 -14.46 -30.36 14.43
C LYS A 226 -14.12 -29.34 15.51
N ARG A 227 -12.99 -29.49 16.22
CA ARG A 227 -12.54 -28.51 17.22
C ARG A 227 -12.21 -27.16 16.60
N ALA A 228 -11.49 -27.15 15.47
CA ALA A 228 -11.11 -25.92 14.79
C ALA A 228 -12.35 -25.12 14.35
N ILE A 229 -13.31 -25.77 13.68
CA ILE A 229 -14.52 -25.10 13.18
C ILE A 229 -15.44 -24.64 14.32
N ALA A 230 -15.52 -25.40 15.42
CA ALA A 230 -16.30 -25.03 16.59
C ALA A 230 -15.71 -23.82 17.33
N HIS A 231 -14.38 -23.72 17.36
CA HIS A 231 -13.70 -22.57 17.94
C HIS A 231 -13.90 -21.29 17.12
N VAL A 232 -13.83 -21.41 15.79
CA VAL A 232 -13.94 -20.26 14.88
C VAL A 232 -15.38 -19.76 14.71
N GLY A 233 -16.34 -20.66 14.54
CA GLY A 233 -17.76 -20.32 14.31
C GLY A 233 -18.07 -19.83 12.89
N ALA A 234 -19.35 -19.55 12.63
CA ALA A 234 -19.83 -19.05 11.35
C ALA A 234 -19.45 -17.57 11.14
N PRO A 235 -19.23 -17.12 9.88
CA PRO A 235 -19.36 -17.88 8.63
C PRO A 235 -18.11 -18.72 8.28
N TRP A 236 -16.99 -18.52 8.97
CA TRP A 236 -15.70 -19.09 8.56
C TRP A 236 -15.59 -20.60 8.76
N SER A 237 -16.40 -21.20 9.64
CA SER A 237 -16.47 -22.66 9.81
C SER A 237 -16.81 -23.38 8.51
N GLU A 238 -17.73 -22.85 7.71
CA GLU A 238 -18.13 -23.44 6.42
C GLU A 238 -16.99 -23.34 5.41
N ARG A 239 -16.35 -22.18 5.33
CA ARG A 239 -15.20 -21.94 4.47
C ARG A 239 -14.02 -22.86 4.81
N ILE A 240 -13.67 -22.99 6.10
CA ILE A 240 -12.62 -23.90 6.56
C ILE A 240 -12.94 -25.35 6.18
N LEU A 241 -14.19 -25.79 6.36
CA LEU A 241 -14.63 -27.13 5.97
C LEU A 241 -14.51 -27.36 4.46
N GLU A 242 -14.93 -26.38 3.65
CA GLU A 242 -14.83 -26.45 2.19
C GLU A 242 -13.37 -26.63 1.75
N ILE A 243 -12.47 -25.75 2.20
CA ILE A 243 -11.06 -25.80 1.84
C ILE A 243 -10.38 -27.08 2.35
N ALA A 244 -10.70 -27.52 3.56
CA ALA A 244 -10.13 -28.74 4.17
C ALA A 244 -10.58 -30.03 3.45
N ARG A 245 -11.74 -30.01 2.78
CA ARG A 245 -12.32 -31.15 2.05
C ARG A 245 -11.97 -31.19 0.57
N GLN A 246 -11.36 -30.15 0.01
CA GLN A 246 -10.93 -30.17 -1.38
C GLN A 246 -9.98 -31.34 -1.60
N ASP A 247 -10.46 -32.35 -2.34
CA ASP A 247 -9.69 -33.52 -2.72
C ASP A 247 -8.47 -33.08 -3.52
N THR A 248 -7.31 -33.59 -3.13
CA THR A 248 -6.09 -33.40 -3.90
C THR A 248 -6.14 -34.35 -5.09
N ASP A 249 -6.15 -33.79 -6.29
CA ASP A 249 -5.86 -34.53 -7.51
C ASP A 249 -4.57 -35.35 -7.28
N PRO A 250 -4.57 -36.67 -7.52
CA PRO A 250 -3.38 -37.51 -7.36
C PRO A 250 -2.16 -36.96 -8.13
N HIS A 251 -2.39 -36.25 -9.24
CA HIS A 251 -1.31 -35.67 -10.05
C HIS A 251 -0.77 -34.34 -9.48
N ALA A 252 -1.45 -33.73 -8.52
CA ALA A 252 -1.02 -32.49 -7.85
C ALA A 252 -0.59 -32.74 -6.38
N GLU A 253 -0.40 -34.00 -5.98
CA GLU A 253 -0.16 -34.38 -4.59
C GLU A 253 1.09 -33.70 -3.99
N GLU A 254 2.16 -33.54 -4.77
CA GLU A 254 3.40 -32.90 -4.34
C GLU A 254 3.23 -31.40 -4.07
N ASP A 255 2.63 -30.65 -5.00
CA ASP A 255 2.34 -29.22 -4.85
C ASP A 255 1.39 -28.98 -3.67
N HIS A 256 0.41 -29.86 -3.49
CA HIS A 256 -0.50 -29.79 -2.36
C HIS A 256 0.18 -30.12 -1.03
N ALA A 257 1.08 -31.10 -0.99
CA ALA A 257 1.85 -31.42 0.20
C ALA A 257 2.76 -30.25 0.61
N ALA A 258 3.44 -29.62 -0.36
CA ALA A 258 4.24 -28.41 -0.14
C ALA A 258 3.36 -27.25 0.38
N GLY A 259 2.18 -27.05 -0.23
CA GLY A 259 1.21 -26.04 0.21
C GLY A 259 0.71 -26.27 1.64
N ARG A 260 0.40 -27.52 2.02
CA ARG A 260 0.01 -27.90 3.39
C ARG A 260 1.13 -27.66 4.38
N ALA A 261 2.35 -28.09 4.05
CA ALA A 261 3.53 -27.89 4.90
C ALA A 261 3.77 -26.40 5.16
N ARG A 262 3.73 -25.57 4.09
CA ARG A 262 3.84 -24.11 4.21
C ARG A 262 2.73 -23.51 5.07
N ALA A 263 1.49 -23.92 4.88
CA ALA A 263 0.36 -23.44 5.68
C ALA A 263 0.54 -23.75 7.17
N ARG A 264 1.00 -24.96 7.51
CA ARG A 264 1.28 -25.36 8.91
C ARG A 264 2.41 -24.53 9.53
N VAL A 265 3.47 -24.24 8.79
CA VAL A 265 4.54 -23.34 9.25
C VAL A 265 3.98 -21.96 9.59
N LEU A 266 3.20 -21.36 8.69
CA LEU A 266 2.61 -20.03 8.92
C LEU A 266 1.63 -20.02 10.10
N VAL A 267 0.79 -21.06 10.24
CA VAL A 267 -0.11 -21.21 11.40
C VAL A 267 0.67 -21.33 12.70
N SER A 268 1.72 -22.16 12.72
CA SER A 268 2.55 -22.35 13.94
C SER A 268 3.34 -21.10 14.35
N ALA A 269 3.69 -20.25 13.38
CA ALA A 269 4.40 -19.00 13.63
C ALA A 269 3.48 -17.86 14.08
N THR A 270 2.16 -18.08 14.09
CA THR A 270 1.17 -17.07 14.49
C THR A 270 0.70 -17.33 15.91
N THR A 271 0.93 -16.38 16.82
CA THR A 271 0.40 -16.48 18.18
C THR A 271 -1.13 -16.35 18.17
N PRO A 272 -1.89 -17.24 18.85
CA PRO A 272 -3.33 -17.06 19.03
C PRO A 272 -3.66 -15.71 19.65
N ALA A 273 -4.75 -15.09 19.20
CA ALA A 273 -5.25 -13.84 19.75
C ALA A 273 -6.39 -14.09 20.77
N GLU A 274 -6.85 -13.02 21.42
CA GLU A 274 -7.92 -13.09 22.42
C GLU A 274 -9.26 -13.60 21.87
N SER A 275 -9.51 -13.40 20.57
CA SER A 275 -10.72 -13.89 19.90
C SER A 275 -10.41 -14.75 18.68
N PRO A 276 -11.30 -15.69 18.31
CA PRO A 276 -11.13 -16.52 17.12
C PRO A 276 -11.01 -15.69 15.85
N ARG A 277 -11.87 -14.66 15.70
CA ARG A 277 -11.81 -13.71 14.57
C ARG A 277 -10.45 -13.03 14.49
N ARG A 278 -9.93 -12.51 15.60
CA ARG A 278 -8.63 -11.84 15.61
C ARG A 278 -7.49 -12.80 15.27
N THR A 279 -7.62 -14.07 15.65
CA THR A 279 -6.67 -15.12 15.26
C THR A 279 -6.69 -15.34 13.75
N LEU A 280 -7.87 -15.43 13.13
CA LEU A 280 -7.98 -15.50 11.67
C LEU A 280 -7.40 -14.27 10.98
N GLU A 281 -7.67 -13.06 11.50
CA GLU A 281 -7.12 -11.83 10.94
C GLU A 281 -5.57 -11.85 10.93
N ARG A 282 -4.94 -12.30 12.02
CA ARG A 282 -3.46 -12.44 12.08
C ARG A 282 -2.93 -13.50 11.11
N LEU A 283 -3.58 -14.67 11.08
CA LEU A 283 -3.23 -15.75 10.14
C LEU A 283 -3.34 -15.27 8.69
N GLY A 284 -4.41 -14.56 8.38
CA GLY A 284 -4.67 -14.05 7.05
C GLY A 284 -3.76 -12.91 6.64
N ALA A 285 -3.43 -12.00 7.56
CA ALA A 285 -2.44 -10.96 7.32
C ALA A 285 -1.10 -11.60 6.95
N ARG A 286 -0.64 -12.59 7.72
CA ARG A 286 0.59 -13.33 7.44
C ARG A 286 0.53 -14.12 6.12
N ALA A 287 -0.60 -14.76 5.79
CA ALA A 287 -0.79 -15.46 4.52
C ALA A 287 -0.78 -14.53 3.31
N LEU A 288 -1.43 -13.36 3.41
CA LEU A 288 -1.39 -12.35 2.37
C LEU A 288 0.01 -11.75 2.24
N GLY A 289 0.68 -11.51 3.36
CA GLY A 289 2.08 -11.11 3.41
C GLY A 289 2.99 -12.05 2.64
N ASP A 290 2.90 -13.35 2.92
CA ASP A 290 3.63 -14.40 2.21
C ASP A 290 3.44 -14.27 0.69
N ARG A 291 2.20 -14.09 0.22
CA ARG A 291 1.87 -13.93 -1.21
C ARG A 291 2.42 -12.63 -1.79
N LEU A 292 2.24 -11.51 -1.10
CA LEU A 292 2.67 -10.19 -1.54
C LEU A 292 4.19 -10.04 -1.58
N GLY A 293 4.91 -10.67 -0.64
CA GLY A 293 6.37 -10.65 -0.59
C GLY A 293 7.05 -11.31 -1.80
N ARG A 294 6.30 -12.11 -2.59
CA ARG A 294 6.77 -12.64 -3.88
C ARG A 294 6.45 -11.72 -5.07
N GLU A 295 5.56 -10.75 -4.90
CA GLU A 295 5.16 -9.82 -5.95
C GLU A 295 6.03 -8.56 -5.93
N ASP A 296 5.90 -7.75 -4.89
CA ASP A 296 6.42 -6.38 -4.85
C ASP A 296 6.47 -5.87 -3.39
N PRO A 297 7.67 -5.48 -2.87
CA PRO A 297 7.82 -5.01 -1.49
C PRO A 297 7.04 -3.71 -1.22
N ASP A 298 6.93 -2.80 -2.19
CA ASP A 298 6.26 -1.52 -2.00
C ASP A 298 4.74 -1.71 -1.92
N GLN A 299 4.19 -2.61 -2.74
CA GLN A 299 2.78 -2.99 -2.63
C GLN A 299 2.48 -3.68 -1.30
N THR A 300 3.43 -4.45 -0.77
CA THR A 300 3.31 -5.09 0.54
C THR A 300 3.21 -4.02 1.64
N LEU A 301 4.11 -3.03 1.64
CA LEU A 301 4.07 -1.90 2.57
C LEU A 301 2.80 -1.06 2.42
N ALA A 302 2.40 -0.77 1.18
CA ALA A 302 1.17 -0.04 0.86
C ALA A 302 -0.09 -0.72 1.41
N VAL A 303 -0.15 -2.06 1.42
CA VAL A 303 -1.26 -2.80 2.05
C VAL A 303 -1.11 -2.82 3.57
N ALA A 304 0.10 -3.05 4.09
CA ALA A 304 0.38 -3.12 5.53
C ALA A 304 -0.04 -1.85 6.28
N GLN A 305 0.28 -0.67 5.73
CA GLN A 305 -0.03 0.61 6.36
C GLN A 305 -1.54 0.94 6.41
N ARG A 306 -2.37 0.19 5.69
CA ARG A 306 -3.84 0.34 5.68
C ARG A 306 -4.53 -0.54 6.71
N LEU A 307 -3.78 -1.46 7.32
CA LEU A 307 -4.25 -2.34 8.38
C LEU A 307 -3.95 -1.74 9.76
N PRO A 308 -4.68 -2.18 10.81
CA PRO A 308 -4.24 -2.00 12.18
C PRO A 308 -2.78 -2.43 12.36
N ARG A 309 -2.04 -1.71 13.21
CA ARG A 309 -0.58 -1.83 13.32
C ARG A 309 -0.08 -3.27 13.52
N ASP A 310 -0.73 -4.02 14.40
CA ASP A 310 -0.38 -5.41 14.68
C ASP A 310 -0.64 -6.34 13.49
N LEU A 311 -1.74 -6.13 12.76
CA LEU A 311 -2.00 -6.88 11.51
C LEU A 311 -1.03 -6.48 10.40
N GLY A 312 -0.69 -5.20 10.27
CA GLY A 312 0.34 -4.73 9.34
C GLY A 312 1.69 -5.40 9.60
N ARG A 313 2.08 -5.54 10.86
CA ARG A 313 3.30 -6.28 11.26
C ARG A 313 3.25 -7.77 10.90
N GLU A 314 2.12 -8.44 11.13
CA GLU A 314 1.97 -9.85 10.71
C GLU A 314 2.06 -10.01 9.20
N LEU A 315 1.52 -9.07 8.43
CA LEU A 315 1.65 -9.04 6.98
C LEU A 315 3.11 -8.90 6.55
N LEU A 316 3.84 -7.94 7.11
CA LEU A 316 5.26 -7.77 6.78
C LEU A 316 6.11 -8.99 7.19
N ALA A 317 5.86 -9.58 8.37
CA ALA A 317 6.54 -10.80 8.80
C ALA A 317 6.27 -11.99 7.86
N GLY A 318 5.05 -12.08 7.31
CA GLY A 318 4.72 -13.05 6.27
C GLY A 318 5.50 -12.82 4.97
N ALA A 319 5.63 -11.57 4.54
CA ALA A 319 6.37 -11.21 3.34
C ALA A 319 7.87 -11.49 3.47
N GLU A 320 8.47 -11.13 4.61
CA GLU A 320 9.87 -11.43 4.93
C GLU A 320 10.16 -12.93 4.88
N ALA A 321 9.24 -13.77 5.38
CA ALA A 321 9.38 -15.23 5.33
C ALA A 321 9.26 -15.82 3.92
N ALA A 322 8.66 -15.08 2.98
CA ALA A 322 8.50 -15.52 1.60
C ALA A 322 9.68 -15.12 0.70
N THR A 323 10.40 -14.06 1.06
CA THR A 323 11.63 -13.66 0.35
C THR A 323 12.64 -14.80 0.49
N PRO A 324 13.03 -15.47 -0.60
CA PRO A 324 14.07 -16.48 -0.52
C PRO A 324 15.31 -15.79 0.05
N SER A 325 15.85 -16.32 1.13
CA SER A 325 17.17 -15.93 1.62
C SER A 325 18.13 -16.22 0.48
N GLY A 326 18.38 -15.22 -0.37
CA GLY A 326 19.29 -15.37 -1.49
C GLY A 326 20.61 -15.89 -0.96
N PRO A 327 21.38 -16.66 -1.75
CA PRO A 327 22.74 -16.97 -1.37
C PRO A 327 23.44 -15.63 -1.18
N HIS A 328 23.69 -15.26 0.07
CA HIS A 328 24.55 -14.13 0.37
C HIS A 328 25.84 -14.40 -0.40
N ALA A 329 26.15 -13.50 -1.33
CA ALA A 329 27.39 -13.51 -2.07
C ALA A 329 28.52 -13.32 -1.06
N ASP A 330 29.11 -14.43 -0.65
CA ASP A 330 30.45 -14.49 -0.06
C ASP A 330 31.50 -14.13 -1.11
#